data_AF-A0A1V4IV69-F1
#
_entry.id   AF-A0A1V4IV69-F1
#
_cell.length_a   1.000
_cell.length_b   1.000
_cell.length_c   1.000
_cell.angle_alpha   90.00
_cell.angle_beta   90.00
_cell.angle_gamma   90.00
#
_symmetry.space_group_name_H-M   'P 1'
#
loop_
_entity.id
_entity.type
_entity.pdbx_description
1 polymer ?
#
loop_
_entity_poly.entity_id
_entity_poly.type
_entity_poly.pdbx_seq_one_letter_code
_entity_poly.pdbx_strand_id
1 'polypeptide(L)'
;MLDQENQNTNLEEGKENTNIASIDVDSVYKIKFKKPYTFEGQTYEGIDLSDIENISTKDLVETDKLFYATGNIAPSTEMSMAYALIVASKAAKKPLEFFTNLPGREGVKVKTAVVNFLYN
;
A
#
# COMPACT_ATOMS: atom_id res chain seq x y z
N MET A 1 -32.60 -7.44 -43.54
CA MET A 1 -33.20 -7.26 -42.21
C MET A 1 -32.31 -8.02 -41.23
N LEU A 2 -31.48 -7.26 -40.52
CA LEU A 2 -30.86 -7.51 -39.20
C LEU A 2 -29.89 -8.70 -39.04
N ASP A 3 -28.60 -8.34 -39.10
CA ASP A 3 -27.52 -8.58 -38.13
C ASP A 3 -27.59 -9.79 -37.18
N GLN A 4 -26.55 -10.62 -37.18
CA GLN A 4 -25.86 -11.02 -35.93
C GLN A 4 -24.35 -11.19 -36.15
N GLU A 5 -23.63 -10.23 -35.59
CA GLU A 5 -22.20 -10.18 -35.30
C GLU A 5 -21.82 -11.08 -34.11
N ASN A 6 -20.61 -11.66 -34.17
CA ASN A 6 -19.67 -11.92 -33.06
C ASN A 6 -20.11 -12.98 -32.00
N GLN A 7 -19.29 -13.95 -31.57
CA GLN A 7 -18.01 -13.77 -30.87
C GLN A 7 -17.17 -15.05 -30.96
N ASN A 8 -15.98 -14.92 -31.53
CA ASN A 8 -14.93 -15.93 -31.47
C ASN A 8 -14.15 -15.71 -30.16
N THR A 9 -14.29 -16.61 -29.20
CA THR A 9 -13.57 -16.55 -27.92
C THR A 9 -12.13 -17.03 -28.11
N ASN A 10 -11.23 -16.10 -28.44
CA ASN A 10 -9.79 -16.31 -28.28
C ASN A 10 -9.41 -16.00 -26.83
N LEU A 11 -9.07 -17.08 -26.11
CA LEU A 11 -8.34 -17.02 -24.84
C LEU A 11 -6.89 -16.63 -25.17
N GLU A 12 -6.56 -15.35 -25.01
CA GLU A 12 -5.16 -14.92 -24.96
C GLU A 12 -4.66 -15.12 -23.52
N GLU A 13 -3.94 -16.22 -23.30
CA GLU A 13 -3.09 -16.41 -22.13
C GLU A 13 -1.98 -15.34 -22.14
N GLY A 14 -2.23 -14.28 -21.38
CA GLY A 14 -1.23 -13.26 -21.07
C GLY A 14 -0.07 -13.90 -20.32
N LYS A 15 1.08 -13.97 -20.99
CA LYS A 15 2.36 -14.39 -20.41
C LYS A 15 2.76 -13.40 -19.31
N GLU A 16 2.60 -13.81 -18.06
CA GLU A 16 3.25 -13.17 -16.92
C GLU A 16 4.76 -13.36 -17.05
N ASN A 17 5.43 -12.35 -17.61
CA ASN A 17 6.87 -12.20 -17.51
C ASN A 17 7.20 -11.67 -16.11
N THR A 18 7.28 -12.55 -15.12
CA THR A 18 7.91 -12.24 -13.84
C THR A 18 9.42 -12.25 -14.03
N ASN A 19 9.94 -11.13 -14.53
CA ASN A 19 11.36 -10.81 -14.38
C ASN A 19 11.59 -10.45 -12.90
N ILE A 20 11.84 -11.47 -12.09
CA ILE A 20 12.27 -11.28 -10.70
C ILE A 20 13.78 -10.99 -10.75
N ALA A 21 14.12 -9.77 -11.12
CA ALA A 21 15.39 -9.19 -10.74
C ALA A 21 15.41 -9.12 -9.21
N SER A 22 16.48 -9.62 -8.62
CA SER A 22 16.80 -9.60 -7.18
C SER A 22 16.24 -8.36 -6.50
N ILE A 23 15.16 -8.53 -5.75
CA ILE A 23 14.62 -7.49 -4.88
C ILE A 23 15.63 -7.35 -3.75
N ASP A 24 16.47 -6.31 -3.82
CA ASP A 24 17.19 -5.83 -2.64
C ASP A 24 16.12 -5.54 -1.58
N VAL A 25 16.03 -6.39 -0.56
CA VAL A 25 14.96 -6.39 0.46
C VAL A 25 14.89 -5.02 1.17
N ASP A 26 16.05 -4.36 1.32
CA ASP A 26 16.20 -3.00 1.83
C ASP A 26 15.54 -1.90 0.96
N SER A 27 15.29 -2.18 -0.32
CA SER A 27 14.63 -1.25 -1.24
C SER A 27 13.11 -1.38 -1.23
N VAL A 28 12.55 -2.46 -0.70
CA VAL A 28 11.09 -2.71 -0.75
C VAL A 28 10.33 -1.69 0.09
N TYR A 29 10.92 -1.32 1.23
CA TYR A 29 10.29 -0.44 2.21
C TYR A 29 10.69 1.03 2.06
N LYS A 30 11.65 1.35 1.18
CA LYS A 30 12.05 2.72 0.86
C LYS A 30 11.30 3.20 -0.37
N ILE A 31 10.19 3.88 -0.14
CA ILE A 31 9.30 4.35 -1.20
C ILE A 31 9.75 5.73 -1.65
N LYS A 32 10.24 5.83 -2.88
CA LYS A 32 10.51 7.11 -3.53
C LYS A 32 9.26 7.67 -4.20
N PHE A 33 8.94 8.92 -3.91
CA PHE A 33 7.84 9.63 -4.54
C PHE A 33 8.22 10.10 -5.95
N LYS A 34 7.25 10.07 -6.86
CA LYS A 34 7.45 10.57 -8.22
C LYS A 34 7.62 12.09 -8.25
N LYS A 35 6.98 12.80 -7.32
CA LYS A 35 7.07 14.24 -7.14
C LYS A 35 7.28 14.52 -5.65
N PRO A 36 8.02 15.59 -5.28
CA PRO A 36 8.12 16.01 -3.89
C PRO A 36 6.74 16.27 -3.30
N TYR A 37 6.52 15.78 -2.09
CA TYR A 37 5.28 15.93 -1.33
C TYR A 37 5.54 16.85 -0.15
N THR A 38 4.77 17.93 -0.02
CA THR A 38 4.92 18.87 1.10
C THR A 38 3.83 18.59 2.15
N PHE A 39 4.25 18.40 3.39
CA PHE A 39 3.38 18.19 4.54
C PHE A 39 3.90 19.03 5.71
N GLU A 40 3.03 19.80 6.36
CA GLU A 40 3.38 20.67 7.51
C GLU A 40 4.62 21.57 7.26
N GLY A 41 4.77 22.07 6.04
CA GLY A 41 5.89 22.94 5.66
C GLY A 41 7.22 22.22 5.38
N GLN A 42 7.26 20.89 5.47
CA GLN A 42 8.41 20.06 5.11
C GLN A 42 8.16 19.34 3.79
N THR A 43 9.19 19.29 2.94
CA THR A 43 9.13 18.60 1.64
C THR A 43 9.82 17.25 1.73
N TYR A 44 9.10 16.22 1.28
CA TYR A 44 9.51 14.82 1.31
C TYR A 44 9.64 14.28 -0.12
N GLU A 45 10.77 13.65 -0.43
CA GLU A 45 10.98 12.97 -1.71
C GLU A 45 10.58 11.49 -1.67
N GLY A 46 10.17 11.00 -0.50
CA GLY A 46 9.82 9.62 -0.25
C GLY A 46 9.51 9.37 1.21
N ILE A 47 9.29 8.09 1.52
CA ILE A 47 9.10 7.60 2.87
C ILE A 47 9.90 6.32 3.08
N ASP A 48 10.47 6.20 4.26
CA ASP A 48 11.15 5.00 4.72
C ASP A 48 10.20 4.23 5.65
N LEU A 49 9.85 3.01 5.26
CA LEU A 49 9.05 2.07 6.03
C LEU A 49 9.88 0.88 6.52
N SER A 50 11.21 0.94 6.46
CA SER A 50 12.06 -0.21 6.81
C SER A 50 11.87 -0.67 8.27
N ASP A 51 11.38 0.22 9.14
CA ASP A 51 11.04 -0.11 10.53
C ASP A 51 9.74 -0.92 10.66
N ILE A 52 9.07 -1.27 9.55
CA ILE A 52 7.86 -2.10 9.55
C ILE A 52 8.13 -3.50 10.09
N GLU A 53 9.36 -4.03 9.93
CA GLU A 53 9.76 -5.33 10.47
C GLU A 53 9.84 -5.33 12.00
N ASN A 54 9.93 -4.16 12.63
CA ASN A 54 9.96 -4.01 14.08
C ASN A 54 8.56 -3.77 14.67
N ILE A 55 7.50 -3.80 13.86
CA ILE A 55 6.13 -3.68 14.36
C ILE A 55 5.78 -4.89 15.23
N SER A 56 5.32 -4.60 16.45
CA SER A 56 4.93 -5.64 17.40
C SER A 56 3.50 -6.13 17.17
N THR A 57 3.15 -7.31 17.67
CA THR A 57 1.76 -7.78 17.70
C THR A 57 0.84 -6.80 18.44
N LYS A 58 1.35 -6.12 19.47
CA LYS A 58 0.60 -5.08 20.19
C LYS A 58 0.26 -3.91 19.26
N ASP A 59 1.18 -3.50 18.40
CA ASP A 59 0.96 -2.43 17.42
C ASP A 59 -0.11 -2.81 16.40
N LEU A 60 -0.15 -4.06 15.95
CA LEU A 60 -1.21 -4.55 15.05
C LEU A 60 -2.58 -4.52 15.75
N VAL A 61 -2.67 -5.00 16.99
CA VAL A 61 -3.92 -4.95 17.78
C VAL A 61 -4.40 -3.51 18.00
N GLU A 62 -3.48 -2.57 18.24
CA GLU A 62 -3.82 -1.14 18.33
C GLU A 62 -4.29 -0.57 16.99
N THR A 63 -3.69 -1.03 15.89
CA THR A 63 -4.07 -0.64 14.53
C THR A 63 -5.49 -1.11 14.21
N ASP A 64 -5.84 -2.36 14.52
CA ASP A 64 -7.22 -2.85 14.38
C ASP A 64 -8.21 -2.02 15.20
N LYS A 65 -7.88 -1.74 16.46
CA LYS A 65 -8.73 -0.90 17.31
C LYS A 65 -8.94 0.48 16.71
N LEU A 66 -7.88 1.12 16.23
CA LEU A 66 -7.96 2.45 15.61
C LEU A 66 -8.74 2.40 14.28
N PHE A 67 -8.56 1.35 13.49
CA PHE A 67 -9.28 1.13 12.25
C PHE A 67 -10.80 1.11 12.48
N TYR A 68 -11.28 0.31 13.44
CA TYR A 68 -12.71 0.28 13.77
C TYR A 68 -13.18 1.54 14.50
N ALA A 69 -12.36 2.12 15.37
CA ALA A 69 -12.71 3.35 16.10
C ALA A 69 -12.89 4.56 15.17
N THR A 70 -12.22 4.57 14.01
CA THR A 70 -12.38 5.60 12.96
C THR A 70 -13.59 5.34 12.05
N GLY A 71 -14.42 4.33 12.36
CA GLY A 71 -15.64 4.01 11.62
C GLY A 71 -15.41 3.19 10.35
N ASN A 72 -14.18 2.70 10.12
CA ASN A 72 -13.92 1.85 8.96
C ASN A 72 -14.49 0.45 9.17
N ILE A 73 -15.02 -0.12 8.09
CA ILE A 73 -15.50 -1.50 8.04
C ILE A 73 -14.90 -2.13 6.77
N ALA A 74 -14.23 -3.27 6.91
CA ALA A 74 -13.68 -4.01 5.78
C ALA A 74 -13.88 -5.52 5.97
N PRO A 75 -14.16 -6.27 4.89
CA PRO A 75 -14.20 -7.74 4.94
C PRO A 75 -12.84 -8.36 5.29
N SER A 76 -11.75 -7.69 4.91
CA SER A 76 -10.37 -8.01 5.30
C SER A 76 -9.66 -6.69 5.62
N THR A 77 -9.30 -6.51 6.89
CA THR A 77 -8.59 -5.31 7.35
C THR A 77 -7.20 -5.24 6.75
N GLU A 78 -6.50 -6.37 6.66
CA GLU A 78 -5.16 -6.53 6.06
C GLU A 78 -5.07 -5.96 4.63
N MET A 79 -6.14 -6.11 3.84
CA MET A 79 -6.21 -5.62 2.46
C MET A 79 -6.78 -4.20 2.32
N SER A 80 -7.19 -3.58 3.43
CA SER A 80 -7.77 -2.23 3.42
C SER A 80 -6.69 -1.16 3.24
N MET A 81 -7.02 -0.13 2.45
CA MET A 81 -6.16 1.05 2.34
C MET A 81 -5.99 1.73 3.71
N ALA A 82 -7.09 1.99 4.41
CA ALA A 82 -7.03 2.71 5.69
C ALA A 82 -6.22 1.95 6.74
N TYR A 83 -6.34 0.62 6.81
CA TYR A 83 -5.52 -0.19 7.71
C TYR A 83 -4.03 -0.09 7.36
N ALA A 84 -3.69 -0.25 6.08
CA ALA A 84 -2.31 -0.15 5.62
C ALA A 84 -1.68 1.22 5.93
N LEU A 85 -2.43 2.32 5.78
CA LEU A 85 -1.92 3.66 6.12
C LEU A 85 -1.70 3.83 7.63
N ILE A 86 -2.50 3.20 8.49
CA ILE A 86 -2.28 3.22 9.95
C ILE A 86 -1.03 2.41 10.33
N VAL A 87 -0.83 1.24 9.72
CA VAL A 87 0.40 0.45 9.96
C VAL A 87 1.63 1.23 9.49
N ALA A 88 1.56 1.84 8.29
CA ALA A 88 2.64 2.66 7.78
C ALA A 88 2.92 3.89 8.67
N SER A 89 1.90 4.46 9.30
CA SER A 89 2.07 5.58 10.24
C SER A 89 2.85 5.19 11.48
N LYS A 90 2.60 3.98 12.00
CA LYS A 90 3.39 3.40 13.08
C LYS A 90 4.84 3.13 12.65
N ALA A 91 5.04 2.49 11.50
CA ALA A 91 6.39 2.18 10.98
C ALA A 91 7.22 3.44 10.73
N ALA A 92 6.68 4.44 10.02
CA ALA A 92 7.43 5.65 9.69
C ALA A 92 7.50 6.68 10.83
N LYS A 93 6.79 6.42 11.95
CA LYS A 93 6.62 7.36 13.08
C LYS A 93 6.13 8.73 12.60
N LYS A 94 5.14 8.72 11.71
CA LYS A 94 4.50 9.92 11.14
C LYS A 94 3.00 9.92 11.45
N PRO A 95 2.35 11.10 11.53
CA PRO A 95 0.92 11.18 11.74
C PRO A 95 0.14 10.48 10.62
N LEU A 96 -1.04 9.94 10.91
CA LEU A 96 -1.89 9.27 9.90
C LEU A 96 -2.25 10.23 8.75
N GLU A 97 -2.41 11.51 9.08
CA GLU A 97 -2.67 12.62 8.17
C GLU A 97 -1.58 12.78 7.11
N PHE A 98 -0.33 12.43 7.44
CA PHE A 98 0.75 12.42 6.45
C PHE A 98 0.39 11.48 5.29
N PHE A 99 -0.16 10.31 5.61
CA PHE A 99 -0.45 9.24 4.67
C PHE A 99 -1.77 9.43 3.94
N THR A 100 -2.81 9.91 4.63
CA THR A 100 -4.11 10.17 4.01
C THR A 100 -4.05 11.34 3.02
N ASN A 101 -3.11 12.27 3.21
CA ASN A 101 -2.86 13.38 2.30
C ASN A 101 -1.86 13.04 1.17
N LEU A 102 -1.31 11.82 1.12
CA LEU A 102 -0.41 11.43 0.03
C LEU A 102 -1.15 11.45 -1.32
N PRO A 103 -0.44 11.77 -2.42
CA PRO A 103 -0.97 11.54 -3.76
C PRO A 103 -1.37 10.07 -3.90
N GLY A 104 -2.55 9.78 -4.46
CA GLY A 104 -3.10 8.42 -4.47
C GLY A 104 -2.17 7.35 -5.06
N ARG A 105 -1.32 7.71 -6.04
CA ARG A 105 -0.30 6.79 -6.59
C ARG A 105 0.79 6.43 -5.58
N GLU A 106 1.18 7.36 -4.73
CA GLU A 106 2.17 7.12 -3.66
C GLU A 106 1.53 6.36 -2.49
N GLY A 107 0.28 6.67 -2.15
CA GLY A 107 -0.49 5.91 -1.15
C GLY A 107 -0.67 4.44 -1.53
N VAL A 108 -0.88 4.13 -2.83
CA VAL A 108 -0.91 2.73 -3.31
C VAL A 108 0.42 2.02 -3.11
N LYS A 109 1.57 2.68 -3.35
CA LYS A 109 2.89 2.07 -3.07
C LYS A 109 3.06 1.75 -1.59
N VAL A 110 2.64 2.66 -0.71
CA VAL A 110 2.64 2.45 0.74
C VAL A 110 1.80 1.24 1.09
N LYS A 111 0.57 1.15 0.56
CA LYS A 111 -0.30 -0.01 0.75
C LYS A 111 0.39 -1.30 0.31
N THR A 112 0.96 -1.34 -0.89
CA THR A 112 1.63 -2.54 -1.40
C THR A 112 2.78 -2.98 -0.49
N ALA A 113 3.60 -2.05 0.01
CA ALA A 113 4.68 -2.37 0.93
C ALA A 113 4.18 -2.99 2.24
N VAL A 114 3.11 -2.44 2.82
CA VAL A 114 2.50 -2.98 4.05
C VAL A 114 1.84 -4.33 3.81
N VAL A 115 1.08 -4.48 2.73
CA VAL A 115 0.43 -5.74 2.38
C VAL A 115 1.48 -6.83 2.17
N ASN A 116 2.57 -6.52 1.47
CA ASN A 116 3.68 -7.47 1.31
C ASN A 116 4.26 -7.90 2.65
N PHE A 117 4.44 -6.98 3.61
CA PHE A 117 4.88 -7.33 4.97
C PHE A 117 3.90 -8.28 5.69
N LEU A 118 2.59 -8.11 5.53
CA LEU A 118 1.60 -8.95 6.22
C LEU A 118 1.49 -10.38 5.66
N TYR A 119 1.92 -10.61 4.42
CA TYR A 119 1.79 -11.89 3.72
C TYR A 119 3.12 -12.62 3.45
N ASN A 120 4.25 -12.04 3.85
CA ASN A 120 5.60 -12.64 3.73
C ASN A 120 6.08 -13.20 5.07
#